data_AF-A0A2D8MF13-F1
#
_entry.id   AF-A0A2D8MF13-F1
#
_cell.length_a   1.000
_cell.length_b   1.000
_cell.length_c   1.000
_cell.angle_alpha   90.00
_cell.angle_beta   90.00
_cell.angle_gamma   90.00
#
_symmetry.space_group_name_H-M   'P 1'
#
loop_
_entity.id
_entity.type
_entity.pdbx_description
1 polymer ?
#
loop_
_entity_poly.entity_id
_entity_poly.type
_entity_poly.pdbx_seq_one_letter_code
_entity_poly.pdbx_strand_id
1 'polypeptide(L)'
;MNTIPDNTSFGLAVNPTDDDLRPVMESRWAAGAPYAIDQWPAIIAEHSVATKLIPIDTSEIEAIYDHTNPNCVAVLQKYADLIDQAIGWEPHFIRLSTRSPKDATYPVLPVTLSGKQAMDWIAQSERCMDDIVVARIAQKPIYIALRKRYHAPPAGEFRAYAKGGKLLAVSRYDYHEPAKVDYSQIDIMGIVEAFHRDVIAQAYDDVVFDLELGAYGHEGPLLIEVNPYGLSDPCLFGSYEAIEQEGGFRA
;
A
#
# COMPACT_ATOMS: atom_id res chain seq x y z
N MET A 1 22.15 -12.72 -52.20
CA MET A 1 21.20 -13.10 -51.14
C MET A 1 22.02 -13.28 -49.88
N ASN A 2 21.90 -12.36 -48.92
CA ASN A 2 22.57 -12.49 -47.62
C ASN A 2 21.69 -13.37 -46.75
N THR A 3 22.21 -14.52 -46.35
CA THR A 3 21.61 -15.39 -45.34
C THR A 3 21.72 -14.71 -43.98
N ILE A 4 20.57 -14.45 -43.36
CA ILE A 4 20.47 -14.02 -41.95
C ILE A 4 20.93 -15.22 -41.10
N PRO A 5 21.91 -15.06 -40.19
CA PRO A 5 22.35 -16.14 -39.33
C PRO A 5 21.22 -16.56 -38.38
N ASP A 6 21.05 -17.86 -38.26
CA ASP A 6 20.10 -18.53 -37.38
C ASP A 6 20.48 -18.22 -35.92
N ASN A 7 19.68 -17.40 -35.26
CA ASN A 7 19.90 -16.90 -33.90
C ASN A 7 19.30 -17.86 -32.84
N THR A 8 19.18 -19.16 -33.16
CA THR A 8 18.57 -20.19 -32.32
C THR A 8 19.58 -20.85 -31.38
N SER A 9 20.27 -20.07 -30.54
CA SER A 9 20.90 -20.61 -29.32
C SER A 9 21.27 -19.53 -28.30
N PHE A 10 20.38 -18.57 -28.05
CA PHE A 10 20.36 -17.98 -26.71
C PHE A 10 19.81 -19.07 -25.80
N GLY A 11 20.71 -19.81 -25.14
CA GLY A 11 20.33 -20.76 -24.09
C GLY A 11 19.45 -20.03 -23.10
N LEU A 12 18.14 -20.27 -23.16
CA LEU A 12 17.19 -19.64 -22.26
C LEU A 12 17.64 -20.04 -20.85
N ALA A 13 18.03 -19.05 -20.06
CA ALA A 13 18.34 -19.26 -18.66
C ALA A 13 17.15 -20.01 -18.05
N VAL A 14 17.44 -21.09 -17.32
CA VAL A 14 16.40 -21.82 -16.59
C VAL A 14 15.72 -20.79 -15.67
N ASN A 15 14.41 -20.62 -15.83
CA ASN A 15 13.66 -19.72 -14.95
C ASN A 15 13.84 -20.20 -13.50
N PRO A 16 14.08 -19.29 -12.54
CA PRO A 16 14.23 -19.67 -11.14
C PRO A 16 12.95 -20.35 -10.65
N THR A 17 13.12 -21.38 -9.82
CA THR A 17 12.02 -22.07 -9.14
C THR A 17 11.51 -21.23 -7.94
N ASP A 18 10.34 -21.58 -7.40
CA ASP A 18 9.84 -20.95 -6.16
C ASP A 18 10.84 -21.12 -5.00
N ASP A 19 11.55 -22.25 -4.92
CA ASP A 19 12.58 -22.48 -3.91
C ASP A 19 13.81 -21.59 -4.11
N ASP A 20 14.19 -21.31 -5.36
CA ASP A 20 15.26 -20.35 -5.67
C ASP A 20 14.87 -18.92 -5.26
N LEU A 21 13.59 -18.56 -5.41
CA LEU A 21 13.07 -17.23 -5.11
C LEU A 21 12.72 -17.01 -3.63
N ARG A 22 12.53 -18.08 -2.85
CA ARG A 22 12.07 -18.02 -1.47
C ARG A 22 12.88 -17.09 -0.57
N PRO A 23 14.23 -17.15 -0.53
CA PRO A 23 15.00 -16.25 0.33
C PRO A 23 14.82 -14.77 -0.03
N VAL A 24 14.65 -14.47 -1.33
CA VAL A 24 14.42 -13.10 -1.82
C VAL A 24 13.04 -12.63 -1.36
N MET A 25 12.00 -13.45 -1.53
CA MET A 25 10.64 -13.08 -1.13
C MET A 25 10.48 -13.01 0.40
N GLU A 26 11.16 -13.86 1.16
CA GLU A 26 11.22 -13.75 2.62
C GLU A 26 11.88 -12.44 3.06
N SER A 27 12.97 -12.03 2.41
CA SER A 27 13.61 -10.73 2.69
C SER A 27 12.70 -9.56 2.35
N ARG A 28 11.98 -9.62 1.21
CA ARG A 28 11.00 -8.59 0.83
C ARG A 28 9.85 -8.52 1.82
N TRP A 29 9.33 -9.67 2.24
CA TRP A 29 8.30 -9.75 3.27
C TRP A 29 8.78 -9.15 4.59
N ALA A 30 9.96 -9.53 5.07
CA ALA A 30 10.52 -9.03 6.32
C ALA A 30 10.70 -7.50 6.33
N ALA A 31 11.05 -6.91 5.19
CA ALA A 31 11.18 -5.46 5.05
C ALA A 31 9.83 -4.71 5.08
N GLY A 32 8.76 -5.31 4.53
CA GLY A 32 7.44 -4.68 4.44
C GLY A 32 6.48 -5.00 5.60
N ALA A 33 6.57 -6.21 6.16
CA ALA A 33 5.61 -6.72 7.13
C ALA A 33 5.41 -5.83 8.38
N PRO A 34 6.44 -5.22 8.99
CA PRO A 34 6.23 -4.32 10.14
C PRO A 34 5.34 -3.09 9.85
N TYR A 35 5.19 -2.75 8.57
CA TYR A 35 4.40 -1.61 8.09
C TYR A 35 3.04 -2.04 7.52
N ALA A 36 2.79 -3.35 7.43
CA ALA A 36 1.52 -3.89 6.98
C ALA A 36 0.41 -3.58 8.00
N ILE A 37 -0.78 -3.25 7.51
CA ILE A 37 -1.88 -2.79 8.38
C ILE A 37 -2.32 -3.83 9.43
N ASP A 38 -2.16 -5.12 9.15
CA ASP A 38 -2.44 -6.21 10.08
C ASP A 38 -1.37 -6.37 11.16
N GLN A 39 -0.24 -5.68 11.03
CA GLN A 39 0.88 -5.68 11.98
C GLN A 39 1.01 -4.34 12.72
N TRP A 40 0.13 -3.37 12.47
CA TRP A 40 0.21 -2.07 13.12
C TRP A 40 0.02 -2.18 14.63
N PRO A 41 0.92 -1.58 15.43
CA PRO A 41 0.69 -1.40 16.86
C PRO A 41 -0.62 -0.65 17.13
N ALA A 42 -1.26 -0.89 18.28
CA ALA A 42 -2.55 -0.28 18.62
C ALA A 42 -2.52 1.26 18.51
N ILE A 43 -1.45 1.90 18.99
CA ILE A 43 -1.26 3.35 18.90
C ILE A 43 -1.25 3.87 17.45
N ILE A 44 -0.84 3.06 16.49
CA ILE A 44 -0.85 3.41 15.07
C ILE A 44 -2.25 3.20 14.50
N ALA A 45 -2.87 2.04 14.80
CA ALA A 45 -4.18 1.68 14.30
C ALA A 45 -5.30 2.62 14.80
N GLU A 46 -5.23 3.11 16.04
CA GLU A 46 -6.20 4.02 16.66
C GLU A 46 -6.29 5.39 15.95
N HIS A 47 -5.24 5.81 15.27
CA HIS A 47 -5.18 7.06 14.52
C HIS A 47 -5.49 6.90 13.02
N SER A 48 -5.93 5.71 12.60
CA SER A 48 -6.31 5.40 11.22
C SER A 48 -7.81 5.14 11.10
N VAL A 49 -8.30 5.06 9.86
CA VAL A 49 -9.65 4.57 9.57
C VAL A 49 -9.83 3.17 10.14
N ALA A 50 -10.94 2.98 10.87
CA ALA A 50 -11.35 1.68 11.38
C ALA A 50 -11.34 0.63 10.26
N THR A 51 -10.59 -0.44 10.46
CA THR A 51 -10.34 -1.47 9.45
C THR A 51 -10.80 -2.83 9.94
N LYS A 52 -11.53 -3.56 9.11
CA LYS A 52 -11.76 -5.00 9.29
C LYS A 52 -10.77 -5.77 8.42
N LEU A 53 -10.27 -6.88 8.93
CA LEU A 53 -9.31 -7.73 8.22
C LEU A 53 -9.94 -9.09 7.92
N ILE A 54 -9.88 -9.51 6.67
CA ILE A 54 -10.24 -10.86 6.23
C ILE A 54 -8.94 -11.59 5.91
N PRO A 55 -8.53 -12.60 6.71
CA PRO A 55 -7.33 -13.39 6.41
C PRO A 55 -7.54 -14.19 5.13
N ILE A 56 -6.54 -14.18 4.26
CA ILE A 56 -6.45 -15.13 3.15
C ILE A 56 -5.73 -16.38 3.66
N ASP A 57 -6.36 -17.53 3.54
CA ASP A 57 -5.74 -18.82 3.83
C ASP A 57 -4.51 -19.01 2.91
N THR A 58 -3.36 -19.27 3.50
CA THR A 58 -2.09 -19.40 2.78
C THR A 58 -2.13 -20.52 1.73
N SER A 59 -2.96 -21.55 1.94
CA SER A 59 -3.17 -22.64 0.97
C SER A 59 -4.04 -22.23 -0.24
N GLU A 60 -4.75 -21.11 -0.15
CA GLU A 60 -5.64 -20.60 -1.21
C GLU A 60 -5.00 -19.48 -2.04
N ILE A 61 -3.86 -18.91 -1.61
CA ILE A 61 -3.18 -17.80 -2.29
C ILE A 61 -2.88 -18.14 -3.77
N GLU A 62 -2.46 -19.38 -4.06
CA GLU A 62 -2.16 -19.80 -5.43
C GLU A 62 -3.38 -19.75 -6.34
N ALA A 63 -4.57 -20.03 -5.82
CA ALA A 63 -5.80 -19.95 -6.60
C ALA A 63 -6.21 -18.50 -6.90
N ILE A 64 -5.76 -17.53 -6.09
CA ILE A 64 -5.96 -16.10 -6.37
C ILE A 64 -4.94 -15.60 -7.40
N TYR A 65 -3.69 -16.08 -7.31
CA TYR A 65 -2.61 -15.69 -8.20
C TYR A 65 -2.74 -16.28 -9.62
N ASP A 66 -3.02 -17.57 -9.73
CA ASP A 66 -3.07 -18.28 -11.01
C ASP A 66 -4.52 -18.54 -11.45
N HIS A 67 -4.96 -17.79 -12.46
CA HIS A 67 -6.28 -17.95 -13.07
C HIS A 67 -6.50 -19.31 -13.73
N THR A 68 -5.45 -20.08 -14.00
CA THR A 68 -5.55 -21.45 -14.53
C THR A 68 -5.77 -22.49 -13.44
N ASN A 69 -5.62 -22.12 -12.18
CA ASN A 69 -5.90 -22.99 -11.04
C ASN A 69 -7.39 -23.40 -11.04
N PRO A 70 -7.72 -24.71 -10.95
CA PRO A 70 -9.10 -25.17 -11.00
C PRO A 70 -9.98 -24.64 -9.86
N ASN A 71 -9.38 -24.21 -8.74
CA ASN A 71 -10.08 -23.64 -7.60
C ASN A 71 -10.23 -22.12 -7.66
N CYS A 72 -9.62 -21.44 -8.64
CA CYS A 72 -9.60 -19.98 -8.73
C CYS A 72 -10.98 -19.36 -8.56
N VAL A 73 -11.96 -19.80 -9.37
CA VAL A 73 -13.33 -19.28 -9.33
C VAL A 73 -13.99 -19.48 -7.96
N ALA A 74 -13.82 -20.66 -7.36
CA ALA A 74 -14.41 -20.98 -6.05
C ALA A 74 -13.78 -20.15 -4.92
N VAL A 75 -12.46 -19.96 -4.97
CA VAL A 75 -11.72 -19.17 -3.98
C VAL A 75 -12.04 -17.68 -4.10
N LEU A 76 -12.07 -17.13 -5.31
CA LEU A 76 -12.48 -15.73 -5.53
C LEU A 76 -13.92 -15.50 -5.07
N GLN A 77 -14.84 -16.43 -5.34
CA GLN A 77 -16.23 -16.34 -4.87
C GLN A 77 -16.31 -16.41 -3.33
N LYS A 78 -15.56 -17.31 -2.69
CA LYS A 78 -15.49 -17.41 -1.23
C LYS A 78 -15.10 -16.07 -0.59
N TYR A 79 -14.02 -15.43 -1.09
CA TYR A 79 -13.59 -14.13 -0.55
C TYR A 79 -14.56 -13.00 -0.90
N ALA A 80 -15.18 -13.03 -2.08
CA ALA A 80 -16.25 -12.10 -2.41
C ALA A 80 -17.40 -12.18 -1.39
N ASP A 81 -17.88 -13.38 -1.07
CA ASP A 81 -18.97 -13.58 -0.10
C ASP A 81 -18.58 -13.12 1.31
N LEU A 82 -17.34 -13.39 1.75
CA LEU A 82 -16.81 -12.92 3.03
C LEU A 82 -16.75 -11.38 3.09
N ILE A 83 -16.35 -10.73 2.00
CA ILE A 83 -16.32 -9.28 1.89
C ILE A 83 -17.76 -8.72 1.96
N ASP A 84 -18.69 -9.26 1.16
CA ASP A 84 -20.10 -8.83 1.15
C ASP A 84 -20.72 -8.91 2.55
N GLN A 85 -20.47 -10.03 3.26
CA GLN A 85 -20.91 -10.21 4.64
C GLN A 85 -20.28 -9.17 5.58
N ALA A 86 -18.99 -8.87 5.42
CA ALA A 86 -18.27 -7.96 6.32
C ALA A 86 -18.62 -6.48 6.09
N ILE A 87 -18.87 -6.07 4.85
CA ILE A 87 -19.17 -4.68 4.50
C ILE A 87 -20.65 -4.35 4.64
N GLY A 88 -21.55 -5.33 4.56
CA GLY A 88 -22.98 -5.13 4.74
C GLY A 88 -23.60 -4.19 3.71
N TRP A 89 -23.09 -4.19 2.46
CA TRP A 89 -23.48 -3.30 1.38
C TRP A 89 -23.28 -1.80 1.67
N GLU A 90 -22.31 -1.46 2.51
CA GLU A 90 -21.84 -0.08 2.75
C GLU A 90 -20.53 0.20 1.99
N PRO A 91 -20.27 1.46 1.55
CA PRO A 91 -19.05 1.77 0.80
C PRO A 91 -17.79 1.53 1.63
N HIS A 92 -16.90 0.67 1.12
CA HIS A 92 -15.60 0.39 1.73
C HIS A 92 -14.46 0.57 0.72
N PHE A 93 -13.39 1.21 1.17
CA PHE A 93 -12.10 1.21 0.50
C PHE A 93 -11.43 -0.15 0.72
N ILE A 94 -10.99 -0.77 -0.38
CA ILE A 94 -10.38 -2.08 -0.40
C ILE A 94 -8.88 -1.95 -0.62
N ARG A 95 -8.10 -2.72 0.15
CA ARG A 95 -6.67 -2.91 -0.05
C ARG A 95 -6.23 -4.28 0.47
N LEU A 96 -5.05 -4.72 0.06
CA LEU A 96 -4.31 -5.74 0.80
C LEU A 96 -3.58 -5.09 1.98
N SER A 97 -2.95 -5.93 2.81
CA SER A 97 -2.14 -5.54 3.96
C SER A 97 -1.23 -4.33 3.71
N THR A 98 -0.54 -4.31 2.59
CA THR A 98 0.52 -3.33 2.25
C THR A 98 0.15 -2.39 1.11
N ARG A 99 -0.70 -2.78 0.15
CA ARG A 99 -1.06 -1.92 -0.99
C ARG A 99 -2.53 -1.99 -1.38
N SER A 100 -3.03 -0.88 -1.92
CA SER A 100 -4.36 -0.77 -2.54
C SER A 100 -4.29 -0.93 -4.06
N PRO A 101 -5.35 -1.45 -4.72
CA PRO A 101 -5.38 -1.68 -6.17
C PRO A 101 -5.65 -0.40 -7.00
N LYS A 102 -4.98 0.70 -6.67
CA LYS A 102 -5.19 2.03 -7.30
C LYS A 102 -4.91 2.02 -8.81
N ASP A 103 -4.03 1.14 -9.27
CA ASP A 103 -3.70 0.91 -10.68
C ASP A 103 -4.83 0.21 -11.46
N ALA A 104 -5.59 -0.68 -10.82
CA ALA A 104 -6.75 -1.33 -11.45
C ALA A 104 -8.01 -0.45 -11.44
N THR A 105 -8.06 0.58 -10.60
CA THR A 105 -9.24 1.45 -10.45
C THR A 105 -9.04 2.88 -10.93
N TYR A 106 -7.83 3.26 -11.37
CA TYR A 106 -7.53 4.64 -11.77
C TYR A 106 -8.52 5.16 -12.84
N PRO A 107 -9.03 6.40 -12.72
CA PRO A 107 -8.67 7.45 -11.75
C PRO A 107 -9.49 7.45 -10.46
N VAL A 108 -10.29 6.41 -10.18
CA VAL A 108 -11.14 6.37 -8.99
C VAL A 108 -10.49 5.60 -7.85
N LEU A 109 -10.83 5.96 -6.61
CA LEU A 109 -10.43 5.19 -5.43
C LEU A 109 -11.10 3.80 -5.47
N PRO A 110 -10.42 2.74 -4.99
CA PRO A 110 -10.96 1.38 -4.92
C PRO A 110 -12.01 1.25 -3.81
N VAL A 111 -13.13 1.95 -3.97
CA VAL A 111 -14.27 1.96 -3.05
C VAL A 111 -15.44 1.21 -3.68
N THR A 112 -15.91 0.15 -3.03
CA THR A 112 -17.01 -0.68 -3.54
C THR A 112 -18.02 -1.08 -2.46
N LEU A 113 -19.17 -1.57 -2.93
CA LEU A 113 -20.22 -2.23 -2.17
C LEU A 113 -20.28 -3.74 -2.43
N SER A 114 -19.38 -4.27 -3.25
CA SER A 114 -19.42 -5.66 -3.73
C SER A 114 -18.07 -6.34 -3.54
N GLY A 115 -18.10 -7.49 -2.87
CA GLY A 115 -16.97 -8.38 -2.73
C GLY A 115 -16.47 -8.93 -4.07
N LYS A 116 -17.38 -9.17 -5.03
CA LYS A 116 -16.96 -9.57 -6.38
C LYS A 116 -16.10 -8.48 -7.03
N GLN A 117 -16.56 -7.23 -7.01
CA GLN A 117 -15.81 -6.12 -7.57
C GLN A 117 -14.49 -5.88 -6.82
N ALA A 118 -14.48 -6.04 -5.49
CA ALA A 118 -13.27 -5.98 -4.68
C ALA A 118 -12.23 -7.02 -5.13
N MET A 119 -12.65 -8.28 -5.30
CA MET A 119 -11.77 -9.35 -5.75
C MET A 119 -11.32 -9.16 -7.21
N ASP A 120 -12.20 -8.68 -8.10
CA ASP A 120 -11.84 -8.36 -9.48
C ASP A 120 -10.72 -7.28 -9.51
N TRP A 121 -10.81 -6.25 -8.68
CA TRP A 121 -9.78 -5.21 -8.58
C TRP A 121 -8.47 -5.71 -7.98
N ILE A 122 -8.54 -6.54 -6.94
CA ILE A 122 -7.35 -7.17 -6.37
C ILE A 122 -6.66 -8.02 -7.44
N ALA A 123 -7.42 -8.87 -8.15
CA ALA A 123 -6.93 -9.78 -9.20
C ALA A 123 -6.30 -9.06 -10.40
N GLN A 124 -6.74 -7.84 -10.71
CA GLN A 124 -6.27 -7.06 -11.85
C GLN A 124 -5.19 -6.03 -11.52
N SER A 125 -4.86 -5.84 -10.23
CA SER A 125 -3.85 -4.89 -9.80
C SER A 125 -2.47 -5.54 -9.77
N GLU A 126 -1.52 -5.01 -10.53
CA GLU A 126 -0.12 -5.43 -10.50
C GLU A 126 0.47 -5.21 -9.10
N ARG A 127 0.07 -4.12 -8.43
CA ARG A 127 0.49 -3.80 -7.06
C ARG A 127 0.06 -4.89 -6.08
N CYS A 128 -1.21 -5.30 -6.14
CA CYS A 128 -1.73 -6.36 -5.29
C CYS A 128 -1.17 -7.73 -5.66
N MET A 129 -0.99 -8.01 -6.95
CA MET A 129 -0.37 -9.27 -7.40
C MET A 129 1.06 -9.42 -6.89
N ASP A 130 1.85 -8.36 -6.85
CA ASP A 130 3.19 -8.41 -6.29
C ASP A 130 3.17 -8.73 -4.77
N ASP A 131 2.19 -8.22 -4.00
CA ASP A 131 2.01 -8.63 -2.60
C ASP A 131 1.63 -10.12 -2.47
N ILE A 132 0.71 -10.58 -3.32
CA ILE A 132 0.25 -11.98 -3.35
C ILE A 132 1.39 -12.93 -3.71
N VAL A 133 2.23 -12.58 -4.70
CA VAL A 133 3.40 -13.38 -5.08
C VAL A 133 4.41 -13.46 -3.94
N VAL A 134 4.72 -12.33 -3.29
CA VAL A 134 5.63 -12.31 -2.15
C VAL A 134 5.08 -13.21 -1.03
N ALA A 135 3.80 -13.06 -0.68
CA ALA A 135 3.15 -13.86 0.36
C ALA A 135 3.11 -15.36 0.00
N ARG A 136 2.82 -15.69 -1.28
CA ARG A 136 2.80 -17.08 -1.78
C ARG A 136 4.15 -17.74 -1.60
N ILE A 137 5.18 -17.17 -2.20
CA ILE A 137 6.52 -17.78 -2.26
C ILE A 137 7.13 -17.82 -0.86
N ALA A 138 6.97 -16.75 -0.06
CA ALA A 138 7.46 -16.70 1.32
C ALA A 138 6.58 -17.49 2.32
N GLN A 139 5.44 -18.03 1.87
CA GLN A 139 4.46 -18.74 2.70
C GLN A 139 4.03 -17.94 3.93
N LYS A 140 3.61 -16.69 3.70
CA LYS A 140 3.21 -15.75 4.75
C LYS A 140 1.72 -15.43 4.66
N PRO A 141 1.07 -15.13 5.81
CA PRO A 141 -0.32 -14.71 5.81
C PRO A 141 -0.46 -13.34 5.13
N ILE A 142 -1.57 -13.11 4.43
CA ILE A 142 -1.92 -11.81 3.86
C ILE A 142 -3.40 -11.55 4.10
N TYR A 143 -3.79 -10.29 4.24
CA TYR A 143 -5.15 -9.91 4.61
C TYR A 143 -5.76 -8.98 3.56
N ILE A 144 -7.07 -9.12 3.37
CA ILE A 144 -7.89 -8.10 2.71
C ILE A 144 -8.34 -7.14 3.80
N ALA A 145 -7.94 -5.88 3.68
CA ALA A 145 -8.32 -4.81 4.58
C ALA A 145 -9.52 -4.04 4.01
N LEU A 146 -10.58 -4.01 4.81
CA LEU A 146 -11.84 -3.33 4.53
C LEU A 146 -11.92 -2.07 5.40
N ARG A 147 -11.71 -0.91 4.79
CA ARG A 147 -11.79 0.39 5.46
C ARG A 147 -13.10 1.06 5.10
N LYS A 148 -13.84 1.56 6.09
CA LYS A 148 -15.04 2.34 5.80
C LYS A 148 -14.66 3.50 4.89
N ARG A 149 -15.46 3.77 3.86
CA ARG A 149 -15.20 4.91 2.97
C ARG A 149 -15.12 6.19 3.81
N TYR A 150 -14.00 6.88 3.66
CA TYR A 150 -13.84 8.26 4.08
C TYR A 150 -13.56 9.10 2.83
N HIS A 151 -13.82 10.40 2.92
CA HIS A 151 -13.53 11.31 1.84
C HIS A 151 -12.27 12.09 2.18
N ALA A 152 -11.14 11.72 1.57
CA ALA A 152 -9.94 12.55 1.56
C ALA A 152 -9.98 13.44 0.29
N PRO A 153 -10.03 14.77 0.41
CA PRO A 153 -9.78 15.65 -0.72
C PRO A 153 -8.31 15.44 -1.15
N PRO A 154 -8.01 15.39 -2.46
CA PRO A 154 -6.63 15.18 -2.92
C PRO A 154 -5.61 16.15 -2.31
N ALA A 155 -6.02 17.41 -2.11
CA ALA A 155 -5.19 18.45 -1.49
C ALA A 155 -5.01 18.32 0.04
N GLY A 156 -5.62 17.31 0.67
CA GLY A 156 -5.47 17.01 2.09
C GLY A 156 -4.48 15.89 2.38
N GLU A 157 -3.96 15.20 1.35
CA GLU A 157 -3.08 14.03 1.52
C GLU A 157 -1.60 14.43 1.46
N PHE A 158 -0.86 14.07 2.51
CA PHE A 158 0.56 14.38 2.68
C PHE A 158 1.34 13.12 2.97
N ARG A 159 2.54 13.03 2.40
CA ARG A 159 3.54 12.02 2.73
C ARG A 159 4.64 12.63 3.57
N ALA A 160 4.92 12.01 4.69
CA ALA A 160 5.95 12.41 5.63
C ALA A 160 7.07 11.37 5.71
N TYR A 161 8.29 11.84 5.93
CA TYR A 161 9.50 11.02 5.92
C TYR A 161 10.24 11.21 7.23
N ALA A 162 10.40 10.13 7.99
CA ALA A 162 11.13 10.12 9.25
C ALA A 162 12.26 9.09 9.24
N LYS A 163 13.40 9.45 9.81
CA LYS A 163 14.59 8.59 9.92
C LYS A 163 15.31 8.86 11.22
N GLY A 164 15.73 7.81 11.92
CA GLY A 164 16.39 7.89 13.22
C GLY A 164 15.52 8.58 14.26
N GLY A 165 14.20 8.35 14.23
CA GLY A 165 13.23 8.93 15.15
C GLY A 165 12.99 10.43 14.95
N LYS A 166 13.37 11.00 13.79
CA LYS A 166 13.20 12.42 13.46
C LYS A 166 12.42 12.59 12.18
N LEU A 167 11.44 13.47 12.18
CA LEU A 167 10.78 13.94 10.96
C LEU A 167 11.78 14.78 10.15
N LEU A 168 12.00 14.39 8.90
CA LEU A 168 12.91 15.09 7.99
C LEU A 168 12.15 15.97 7.01
N ALA A 169 11.07 15.43 6.42
CA ALA A 169 10.40 16.07 5.30
C ALA A 169 8.90 15.74 5.24
N VAL A 170 8.15 16.63 4.60
CA VAL A 170 6.74 16.46 4.26
C VAL A 170 6.51 16.91 2.81
N SER A 171 5.80 16.12 2.02
CA SER A 171 5.41 16.43 0.65
C SER A 171 3.89 16.30 0.52
N ARG A 172 3.24 17.11 -0.32
CA ARG A 172 1.90 16.70 -0.81
C ARG A 172 2.01 15.38 -1.58
N TYR A 173 0.97 14.58 -1.55
CA TYR A 173 0.94 13.30 -2.25
C TYR A 173 0.43 13.42 -3.69
N ASP A 174 -0.44 14.39 -4.00
CA ASP A 174 -1.00 14.65 -5.33
C ASP A 174 -0.05 15.47 -6.25
N TYR A 175 1.25 15.13 -6.23
CA TYR A 175 2.32 15.91 -6.86
C TYR A 175 2.36 15.83 -8.40
N HIS A 176 1.52 15.01 -9.02
CA HIS A 176 1.35 14.98 -10.48
C HIS A 176 0.51 16.14 -11.02
N GLU A 177 -0.18 16.87 -10.14
CA GLU A 177 -0.98 18.03 -10.49
C GLU A 177 -0.43 19.32 -9.82
N PRO A 178 -0.59 20.49 -10.46
CA PRO A 178 -0.26 21.75 -9.81
C PRO A 178 -1.04 21.97 -8.52
N ALA A 179 -0.43 22.69 -7.58
CA ALA A 179 -1.07 23.15 -6.36
C ALA A 179 -2.40 23.83 -6.66
N LYS A 180 -3.49 23.30 -6.10
CA LYS A 180 -4.81 23.96 -6.13
C LYS A 180 -5.12 24.71 -4.83
N VAL A 181 -4.28 24.54 -3.81
CA VAL A 181 -4.43 25.11 -2.48
C VAL A 181 -3.17 25.90 -2.14
N ASP A 182 -3.37 27.07 -1.55
CA ASP A 182 -2.31 27.84 -0.93
C ASP A 182 -2.13 27.36 0.51
N TYR A 183 -1.00 26.68 0.76
CA TYR A 183 -0.67 26.16 2.09
C TYR A 183 0.06 27.17 2.98
N SER A 184 0.32 28.40 2.50
CA SER A 184 1.11 29.40 3.25
C SER A 184 0.53 29.78 4.61
N GLN A 185 -0.77 29.55 4.81
CA GLN A 185 -1.47 29.83 6.07
C GLN A 185 -1.66 28.60 6.96
N ILE A 186 -1.17 27.44 6.56
CA ILE A 186 -1.34 26.19 7.30
C ILE A 186 0.03 25.71 7.77
N ASP A 187 0.18 25.52 9.08
CA ASP A 187 1.39 24.94 9.67
C ASP A 187 1.41 23.41 9.48
N ILE A 188 1.48 22.97 8.23
CA ILE A 188 1.51 21.55 7.86
C ILE A 188 2.67 20.85 8.56
N MET A 189 3.86 21.47 8.54
CA MET A 189 5.05 20.88 9.16
C MET A 189 4.87 20.70 10.67
N GLY A 190 4.39 21.72 11.38
CA GLY A 190 4.15 21.63 12.82
C GLY A 190 3.08 20.61 13.21
N ILE A 191 2.00 20.49 12.42
CA ILE A 191 0.95 19.48 12.62
C ILE A 191 1.53 18.07 12.45
N VAL A 192 2.27 17.83 11.36
CA VAL A 192 2.86 16.52 11.07
C VAL A 192 3.97 16.18 12.06
N GLU A 193 4.77 17.15 12.50
CA GLU A 193 5.80 16.97 13.51
C GLU A 193 5.20 16.58 14.86
N ALA A 194 4.10 17.24 15.26
CA ALA A 194 3.37 16.87 16.47
C ALA A 194 2.81 15.45 16.38
N PHE A 195 2.14 15.11 15.28
CA PHE A 195 1.63 13.76 15.06
C PHE A 195 2.74 12.71 15.06
N HIS A 196 3.87 13.00 14.40
CA HIS A 196 5.02 12.12 14.38
C HIS A 196 5.54 11.84 15.80
N ARG A 197 5.81 12.90 16.57
CA ARG A 197 6.34 12.79 17.94
C ARG A 197 5.40 12.01 18.86
N ASP A 198 4.10 12.30 18.79
CA ASP A 198 3.13 11.79 19.76
C ASP A 198 2.62 10.38 19.39
N VAL A 199 2.67 10.00 18.10
CA VAL A 199 2.11 8.75 17.57
C VAL A 199 3.16 7.90 16.85
N ILE A 200 3.71 8.38 15.74
CA ILE A 200 4.56 7.55 14.84
C ILE A 200 5.87 7.11 15.50
N ALA A 201 6.57 8.03 16.17
CA ALA A 201 7.87 7.80 16.81
C ALA A 201 7.79 6.83 17.99
N GLN A 202 6.58 6.51 18.46
CA GLN A 202 6.37 5.50 19.50
C GLN A 202 6.48 4.07 18.96
N ALA A 203 6.42 3.89 17.64
CA ALA A 203 6.43 2.59 16.97
C ALA A 203 7.55 2.45 15.94
N TYR A 204 7.99 3.53 15.31
CA TYR A 204 8.90 3.49 14.17
C TYR A 204 9.97 4.58 14.23
N ASP A 205 11.24 4.18 14.09
CA ASP A 205 12.37 5.11 13.97
C ASP A 205 12.57 5.58 12.51
N ASP A 206 12.45 4.66 11.56
CA ASP A 206 12.63 4.88 10.13
C ASP A 206 11.32 4.53 9.41
N VAL A 207 10.60 5.53 8.88
CA VAL A 207 9.27 5.31 8.32
C VAL A 207 8.87 6.41 7.33
N VAL A 208 8.08 6.02 6.35
CA VAL A 208 7.30 6.93 5.50
C VAL A 208 5.84 6.76 5.88
N PHE A 209 5.12 7.84 6.12
CA PHE A 209 3.71 7.74 6.50
C PHE A 209 2.86 8.77 5.78
N ASP A 210 1.67 8.34 5.38
CA ASP A 210 0.72 9.14 4.64
C ASP A 210 -0.40 9.59 5.58
N LEU A 211 -0.67 10.88 5.60
CA LEU A 211 -1.69 11.53 6.44
C LEU A 211 -2.72 12.25 5.59
N GLU A 212 -3.96 12.20 6.03
CA GLU A 212 -4.98 13.16 5.65
C GLU A 212 -5.04 14.26 6.73
N LEU A 213 -4.93 15.53 6.31
CA LEU A 213 -4.99 16.70 7.17
C LEU A 213 -6.24 17.54 6.87
N GLY A 214 -7.39 17.15 7.43
CA GLY A 214 -8.53 18.05 7.60
C GLY A 214 -9.75 17.79 6.72
N ALA A 215 -10.09 16.55 6.45
CA ALA A 215 -11.32 16.21 5.75
C ALA A 215 -12.44 15.72 6.68
N TYR A 216 -13.59 16.36 6.49
CA TYR A 216 -14.94 15.98 6.94
C TYR A 216 -15.07 14.75 7.86
N GLY A 217 -15.20 15.00 9.16
CA GLY A 217 -15.78 14.05 10.12
C GLY A 217 -14.83 13.51 11.19
N HIS A 218 -13.54 13.87 11.18
CA HIS A 218 -12.60 13.57 12.27
C HIS A 218 -11.87 14.83 12.74
N GLU A 219 -11.50 14.84 14.02
CA GLU A 219 -10.67 15.89 14.61
C GLU A 219 -9.19 15.53 14.48
N GLY A 220 -8.43 16.34 13.74
CA GLY A 220 -6.98 16.19 13.61
C GLY A 220 -6.52 15.25 12.48
N PRO A 221 -5.20 14.98 12.41
CA PRO A 221 -4.59 14.14 11.37
C PRO A 221 -5.12 12.71 11.41
N LEU A 222 -5.41 12.17 10.23
CA LEU A 222 -5.81 10.78 10.04
C LEU A 222 -4.71 10.01 9.30
N LEU A 223 -4.21 8.95 9.92
CA LEU A 223 -3.22 8.07 9.30
C LEU A 223 -3.85 7.22 8.21
N ILE A 224 -3.26 7.27 7.01
CA ILE A 224 -3.68 6.52 5.84
C ILE A 224 -2.81 5.27 5.68
N GLU A 225 -1.50 5.44 5.75
CA GLU A 225 -0.54 4.38 5.46
C GLU A 225 0.78 4.62 6.20
N VAL A 226 1.49 3.54 6.52
CA VAL A 226 2.89 3.57 6.89
C VAL A 226 3.63 2.63 5.95
N ASN A 227 4.86 2.99 5.60
CA ASN A 227 5.68 2.30 4.63
C ASN A 227 7.15 2.34 5.09
N PRO A 228 7.97 1.37 4.65
CA PRO A 228 9.40 1.39 4.93
C PRO A 228 10.10 2.59 4.29
N TYR A 229 11.01 3.20 5.05
CA TYR A 229 11.90 4.25 4.56
C TYR A 229 12.87 3.70 3.50
N GLY A 230 13.11 4.48 2.44
CA GLY A 230 14.00 4.13 1.34
C GLY A 230 13.36 3.30 0.22
N LEU A 231 12.13 2.81 0.42
CA LEU A 231 11.44 1.93 -0.54
C LEU A 231 10.15 2.54 -1.12
N SER A 232 9.70 3.66 -0.58
CA SER A 232 8.51 4.39 -1.03
C SER A 232 8.85 5.50 -2.01
N ASP A 233 7.90 5.90 -2.84
CA ASP A 233 8.03 7.06 -3.73
C ASP A 233 8.37 8.35 -2.93
N PRO A 234 9.47 9.07 -3.29
CA PRO A 234 9.91 10.30 -2.63
C PRO A 234 9.10 11.56 -3.01
N CYS A 235 8.08 11.42 -3.87
CA CYS A 235 7.18 12.49 -4.30
C CYS A 235 7.95 13.74 -4.79
N LEU A 236 7.59 14.93 -4.31
CA LEU A 236 8.20 16.19 -4.74
C LEU A 236 9.68 16.34 -4.42
N PHE A 237 10.25 15.47 -3.57
CA PHE A 237 11.68 15.47 -3.31
C PHE A 237 12.49 14.82 -4.43
N GLY A 238 11.89 13.92 -5.21
CA GLY A 238 12.54 13.20 -6.31
C GLY A 238 13.54 12.12 -5.87
N SER A 239 14.14 12.22 -4.68
CA SER A 239 15.02 11.20 -4.10
C SER A 239 15.07 11.23 -2.57
N TYR A 240 15.47 10.12 -1.96
CA TYR A 240 15.77 10.06 -0.51
C TYR A 240 17.00 10.86 -0.12
N GLU A 241 17.97 11.01 -1.03
CA GLU A 241 19.12 11.88 -0.79
C GLU A 241 18.69 13.34 -0.61
N ALA A 242 17.77 13.84 -1.45
CA ALA A 242 17.22 15.18 -1.32
C ALA A 242 16.42 15.36 -0.02
N ILE A 243 15.67 14.33 0.40
CA ILE A 243 14.98 14.33 1.71
C ILE A 243 15.97 14.52 2.86
N GLU A 244 17.09 13.80 2.85
CA GLU A 244 18.08 13.83 3.92
C GLU A 244 18.93 15.12 3.93
N GLN A 245 19.18 15.70 2.76
CA GLN A 245 20.02 16.91 2.63
C GLN A 245 19.22 18.21 2.82
N GLU A 246 18.00 18.27 2.28
CA GLU A 246 17.21 19.51 2.21
C GLU A 246 16.10 19.55 3.26
N GLY A 247 15.41 18.42 3.49
CA GLY A 247 14.29 18.32 4.41
C GLY A 247 13.14 19.31 4.14
N GLY A 248 12.31 19.53 5.16
CA GLY A 248 11.28 20.58 5.14
C GLY A 248 10.00 20.19 4.40
N PHE A 249 9.25 21.19 3.91
CA PHE A 249 7.94 21.00 3.28
C PHE A 249 7.99 21.32 1.78
N ARG A 250 7.43 20.43 0.95
CA ARG A 250 7.22 20.64 -0.49
C ARG A 250 5.76 20.47 -0.87
N ALA A 251 5.24 21.44 -1.63
CA ALA A 251 3.88 21.43 -2.14
C ALA A 251 3.86 22.06 -3.53
#